data_AF-A0A6H9LAS1-F1
#
_entry.id   AF-A0A6H9LAS1-F1
#
_cell.length_a   1.000
_cell.length_b   1.000
_cell.length_c   1.000
_cell.angle_alpha   90.00
_cell.angle_beta   90.00
_cell.angle_gamma   90.00
#
_symmetry.space_group_name_H-M   'P 1'
#
loop_
_entity.id
_entity.type
_entity.pdbx_description
1 polymer ?
#
loop_
_entity_poly.entity_id
_entity_poly.type
_entity_poly.pdbx_seq_one_letter_code
_entity_poly.pdbx_strand_id
1 'polypeptide(L)'
;MGRINYWQIIKSHAYANAKINQSAKLESYAYELLVNHGTIEPLDAERYCTKNLKIIGNKFAQLIDDDKKRGVTPPLILGSGYICLWHPQNTRQEAVWTYRNSLLRKLAEIDDDSFEALCCYAIESIGGISFKTKSKSDGGVDGYALLSNQIDNHIFGQKKINLKIVGQFKNYNHKEVVTKFESFIQTINNVRYMSERIRSEMPSFFSSAKGPIVGWYVCKSGFQVQVYDQAKWHGIIISDLIDIVELLCNIVVYPFGDRKTKLLLNVFSSLKAILNNC
;
A
#
# COMPACT_ATOMS: atom_id res chain seq x y z
N MET A 1 -16.56 -19.84 -19.79
CA MET A 1 -16.31 -18.38 -19.67
C MET A 1 -16.55 -17.97 -18.23
N GLY A 2 -15.51 -17.52 -17.50
CA GLY A 2 -15.69 -16.99 -16.15
C GLY A 2 -16.55 -15.73 -16.18
N ARG A 3 -17.52 -15.59 -15.27
CA ARG A 3 -18.33 -14.37 -15.18
C ARG A 3 -17.41 -13.19 -14.87
N ILE A 4 -17.36 -12.20 -15.77
CA ILE A 4 -16.62 -10.96 -15.53
C ILE A 4 -17.22 -10.29 -14.29
N ASN A 5 -16.38 -9.99 -13.30
CA ASN A 5 -16.80 -9.34 -12.08
C ASN A 5 -16.72 -7.82 -12.24
N TYR A 6 -17.75 -7.22 -12.85
CA TYR A 6 -17.81 -5.77 -13.13
C TYR A 6 -17.59 -4.89 -11.91
N TRP A 7 -17.99 -5.35 -10.71
CA TRP A 7 -17.67 -4.63 -9.47
C TRP A 7 -16.16 -4.49 -9.23
N GLN A 8 -15.37 -5.53 -9.52
CA GLN A 8 -13.91 -5.44 -9.34
C GLN A 8 -13.29 -4.44 -10.32
N ILE A 9 -13.81 -4.35 -11.55
CA ILE A 9 -13.35 -3.37 -12.53
C ILE A 9 -13.62 -1.95 -12.01
N ILE A 10 -14.86 -1.69 -11.58
CA ILE A 10 -15.26 -0.40 -11.01
C ILE A 10 -14.39 -0.05 -9.80
N LYS A 11 -14.22 -0.99 -8.86
CA LYS A 11 -13.39 -0.79 -7.66
C LYS A 11 -11.94 -0.46 -8.01
N SER A 12 -11.29 -1.27 -8.85
CA SER A 12 -9.89 -1.08 -9.20
C SER A 12 -9.63 0.26 -9.88
N HIS A 13 -10.57 0.71 -10.72
CA HIS A 13 -10.42 1.97 -11.44
C HIS A 13 -10.89 3.20 -10.65
N ALA A 14 -11.67 3.02 -9.59
CA ALA A 14 -12.06 4.14 -8.72
C ALA A 14 -10.85 4.82 -8.08
N TYR A 15 -9.82 4.05 -7.68
CA TYR A 15 -8.58 4.59 -7.14
C TYR A 15 -7.74 5.34 -8.16
N ALA A 16 -7.83 4.97 -9.44
CA ALA A 16 -7.01 5.55 -10.51
C ALA A 16 -7.66 6.77 -11.18
N ASN A 17 -8.96 7.02 -11.00
CA ASN A 17 -9.69 8.00 -11.79
C ASN A 17 -10.46 8.99 -10.90
N ALA A 18 -9.74 9.74 -10.08
CA ALA A 18 -10.31 10.85 -9.31
C ALA A 18 -10.60 12.05 -10.22
N LYS A 19 -11.82 12.59 -10.17
CA LYS A 19 -12.26 13.73 -10.98
C LYS A 19 -12.28 15.02 -10.15
N ILE A 20 -11.10 15.51 -9.78
CA ILE A 20 -10.95 16.60 -8.80
C ILE A 20 -11.84 17.80 -9.14
N ASN A 21 -12.55 18.31 -8.12
CA ASN A 21 -13.51 19.40 -8.19
C ASN A 21 -14.74 19.13 -9.07
N GLN A 22 -15.09 17.86 -9.25
CA GLN A 22 -16.27 17.44 -10.00
C GLN A 22 -17.22 16.60 -9.14
N SER A 23 -18.44 16.46 -9.65
CA SER A 23 -19.46 15.56 -9.15
C SER A 23 -20.08 14.78 -10.31
N ALA A 24 -20.43 13.52 -10.09
CA ALA A 24 -21.14 12.70 -11.08
C ALA A 24 -22.15 11.78 -10.41
N LYS A 25 -23.20 11.39 -11.14
CA LYS A 25 -24.04 10.27 -10.70
C LYS A 25 -23.19 8.99 -10.73
N LEU A 26 -23.32 8.16 -9.69
CA LEU A 26 -22.60 6.89 -9.58
C LEU A 26 -22.87 5.98 -10.78
N GLU A 27 -24.10 5.98 -11.29
CA GLU A 27 -24.48 5.23 -12.48
C GLU A 27 -23.63 5.63 -13.70
N SER A 28 -23.55 6.94 -13.98
CA SER A 28 -22.76 7.49 -15.08
C SER A 28 -21.27 7.25 -14.90
N TYR A 29 -20.77 7.38 -13.68
CA TYR A 29 -19.38 7.09 -13.36
C TYR A 29 -19.04 5.60 -13.54
N ALA A 30 -19.88 4.71 -13.03
CA ALA A 30 -19.70 3.27 -13.19
C ALA A 30 -19.76 2.87 -14.67
N TYR A 31 -20.70 3.41 -15.43
CA TYR A 31 -20.80 3.22 -16.88
C TYR A 31 -19.49 3.59 -17.59
N GLU A 32 -18.95 4.78 -17.33
CA GLU A 32 -17.71 5.25 -17.94
C GLU A 32 -16.54 4.30 -17.64
N LEU A 33 -16.41 3.85 -16.38
CA LEU A 33 -15.36 2.90 -16.02
C LEU A 33 -15.51 1.54 -16.72
N LEU A 34 -16.74 1.05 -16.87
CA LEU A 34 -17.03 -0.23 -17.52
C LEU A 34 -16.76 -0.18 -19.02
N VAL A 35 -17.12 0.91 -19.70
CA VAL A 35 -16.85 1.08 -21.13
C VAL A 35 -15.36 1.28 -21.38
N ASN A 36 -14.73 2.20 -20.64
CA ASN A 36 -13.34 2.58 -20.91
C ASN A 36 -12.32 1.53 -20.47
N HIS A 37 -12.65 0.71 -19.46
CA HIS A 37 -11.69 -0.23 -18.86
C HIS A 37 -12.17 -1.67 -18.79
N GLY A 38 -13.47 -1.90 -18.86
CA GLY A 38 -14.03 -3.26 -18.83
C GLY A 38 -14.12 -3.91 -20.21
N THR A 39 -13.90 -3.15 -21.30
CA THR A 39 -14.14 -3.62 -22.68
C THR A 39 -15.55 -4.20 -22.83
N ILE A 40 -16.54 -3.55 -22.19
CA ILE A 40 -17.95 -3.95 -22.22
C ILE A 40 -18.66 -3.06 -23.22
N GLU A 41 -19.49 -3.67 -24.07
CA GLU A 41 -20.32 -2.94 -25.01
C GLU A 41 -21.17 -1.87 -24.29
N PRO A 42 -21.26 -0.64 -24.85
CA PRO A 42 -21.96 0.47 -24.19
C PRO A 42 -23.37 0.13 -23.70
N LEU A 43 -24.16 -0.57 -24.52
CA LEU A 43 -25.53 -0.96 -24.17
C LEU A 43 -25.60 -1.92 -22.97
N ASP A 44 -24.64 -2.83 -22.88
CA ASP A 44 -24.57 -3.81 -21.78
C ASP A 44 -24.08 -3.16 -20.48
N ALA A 45 -23.12 -2.23 -20.58
CA ALA A 45 -22.66 -1.43 -19.45
C ALA A 45 -23.79 -0.57 -18.87
N GLU A 46 -24.56 0.11 -19.72
CA GLU A 46 -25.73 0.91 -19.33
C GLU A 46 -26.76 0.05 -18.59
N ARG A 47 -27.20 -1.06 -19.22
CA ARG A 47 -28.15 -2.01 -18.63
C ARG A 47 -27.68 -2.55 -17.28
N TYR A 48 -26.39 -2.86 -17.16
CA TYR A 48 -25.82 -3.34 -15.90
C TYR A 48 -25.89 -2.26 -14.82
N CYS A 49 -25.43 -1.04 -15.11
CA CYS A 49 -25.40 0.08 -14.16
C CYS A 49 -26.80 0.44 -13.66
N THR A 50 -27.78 0.57 -14.56
CA THR A 50 -29.17 0.89 -14.20
C THR A 50 -29.78 -0.20 -13.32
N LYS A 51 -29.64 -1.47 -13.72
CA LYS A 51 -30.22 -2.60 -12.97
C LYS A 51 -29.57 -2.81 -11.59
N ASN A 52 -28.28 -2.47 -11.45
CA ASN A 52 -27.50 -2.78 -10.26
C ASN A 52 -27.09 -1.55 -9.44
N LEU A 53 -27.63 -0.36 -9.71
CA LEU A 53 -27.25 0.90 -9.08
C LEU A 53 -27.19 0.80 -7.55
N LYS A 54 -28.24 0.25 -6.92
CA LYS A 54 -28.30 0.06 -5.46
C LYS A 54 -27.18 -0.85 -4.95
N ILE A 55 -26.89 -1.94 -5.67
CA ILE A 55 -25.83 -2.89 -5.30
C ILE A 55 -24.45 -2.23 -5.45
N ILE A 56 -24.22 -1.51 -6.54
CA ILE A 56 -22.97 -0.78 -6.80
C ILE A 56 -22.78 0.29 -5.71
N GLY A 57 -23.82 1.04 -5.39
CA GLY A 57 -23.81 2.06 -4.35
C GLY A 57 -23.50 1.51 -2.97
N ASN A 58 -24.13 0.41 -2.56
CA ASN A 58 -23.84 -0.25 -1.29
C ASN A 58 -22.40 -0.76 -1.22
N LYS A 59 -21.87 -1.30 -2.32
CA LYS A 59 -20.48 -1.76 -2.39
C LYS A 59 -19.48 -0.59 -2.36
N PHE A 60 -19.79 0.55 -2.97
CA PHE A 60 -18.98 1.76 -2.85
C PHE A 60 -19.00 2.32 -1.43
N ALA A 61 -20.15 2.36 -0.78
CA ALA A 61 -20.25 2.78 0.61
C ALA A 61 -19.38 1.88 1.51
N GLN A 62 -19.46 0.56 1.32
CA GLN A 62 -18.61 -0.38 2.03
C GLN A 62 -17.11 -0.16 1.75
N LEU A 63 -16.73 0.07 0.49
CA LEU A 63 -15.34 0.38 0.12
C LEU A 63 -14.82 1.62 0.85
N ILE A 64 -15.62 2.69 0.87
CA ILE A 64 -15.27 3.95 1.55
C ILE A 64 -15.13 3.74 3.05
N ASP A 65 -16.02 2.96 3.67
CA ASP A 65 -15.94 2.66 5.10
C ASP A 65 -14.73 1.79 5.45
N ASP A 66 -14.42 0.80 4.61
CA ASP A 66 -13.23 -0.05 4.78
C ASP A 66 -11.94 0.77 4.62
N ASP A 67 -11.86 1.67 3.65
CA ASP A 67 -10.74 2.59 3.46
C ASP A 67 -10.55 3.50 4.68
N LYS A 68 -11.63 4.12 5.18
CA LYS A 68 -11.59 4.94 6.39
C LYS A 68 -11.08 4.18 7.60
N LYS A 69 -11.52 2.92 7.81
CA LYS A 69 -11.05 2.06 8.90
C LYS A 69 -9.56 1.72 8.78
N ARG A 70 -9.05 1.60 7.55
CA ARG A 70 -7.62 1.40 7.27
C ARG A 70 -6.79 2.68 7.37
N GLY A 71 -7.41 3.85 7.46
CA GLY A 71 -6.73 5.14 7.37
C GLY A 71 -6.31 5.53 5.95
N VAL A 72 -6.87 4.84 4.94
CA VAL A 72 -6.71 5.10 3.51
C VAL A 72 -7.70 6.18 3.09
N THR A 73 -7.24 7.11 2.27
CA THR A 73 -8.03 8.20 1.70
C THR A 73 -9.00 7.62 0.68
N PRO A 74 -10.32 7.70 0.90
CA PRO A 74 -11.29 7.15 -0.03
C PRO A 74 -11.13 7.74 -1.44
N PRO A 75 -11.37 6.97 -2.52
CA PRO A 75 -11.23 7.46 -3.90
C PRO A 75 -12.25 8.54 -4.28
N LEU A 76 -13.35 8.64 -3.53
CA LEU A 76 -14.41 9.63 -3.66
C LEU A 76 -15.23 9.69 -2.36
N ILE A 77 -16.08 10.69 -2.25
CA ILE A 77 -17.14 10.76 -1.24
C ILE A 77 -18.47 10.40 -1.92
N LEU A 78 -19.25 9.51 -1.31
CA LEU A 78 -20.57 9.15 -1.81
C LEU A 78 -21.65 9.95 -1.08
N GLY A 79 -22.26 10.91 -1.76
CA GLY A 79 -23.35 11.73 -1.28
C GLY A 79 -24.74 11.09 -1.45
N SER A 80 -25.76 11.80 -0.96
CA SER A 80 -27.18 11.40 -1.12
C SER A 80 -27.55 11.20 -2.58
N GLY A 81 -28.41 10.21 -2.85
CA GLY A 81 -28.84 9.91 -4.22
C GLY A 81 -27.76 9.29 -5.10
N TYR A 82 -26.74 8.67 -4.50
CA TYR A 82 -25.60 8.08 -5.21
C TYR A 82 -24.83 9.08 -6.08
N ILE A 83 -24.53 10.25 -5.51
CA ILE A 83 -23.68 11.24 -6.16
C ILE A 83 -22.24 11.01 -5.70
N CYS A 84 -21.33 10.75 -6.64
CA CYS A 84 -19.90 10.72 -6.41
C CYS A 84 -19.36 12.15 -6.37
N LEU A 85 -18.63 12.49 -5.31
CA LEU A 85 -18.04 13.81 -5.08
C LEU A 85 -16.53 13.68 -4.95
N TRP A 86 -15.80 14.48 -5.75
CA TRP A 86 -14.35 14.60 -5.70
C TRP A 86 -13.95 16.02 -5.30
N HIS A 87 -14.55 16.53 -4.22
CA HIS A 87 -14.17 17.80 -3.60
C HIS A 87 -13.27 17.51 -2.39
N PRO A 88 -11.95 17.78 -2.48
CA PRO A 88 -11.04 17.51 -1.39
C PRO A 88 -11.42 18.33 -0.16
N GLN A 89 -11.39 17.70 1.01
CA GLN A 89 -11.67 18.33 2.30
C GLN A 89 -10.41 18.93 2.94
N ASN A 90 -9.23 18.53 2.46
CA ASN A 90 -7.93 19.01 2.93
C ASN A 90 -6.84 18.76 1.87
N THR A 91 -5.69 19.40 2.07
CA THR A 91 -4.52 19.32 1.18
C THR A 91 -3.96 17.92 1.03
N ARG A 92 -4.04 17.10 2.09
CA ARG A 92 -3.63 15.67 2.04
C ARG A 92 -4.49 14.91 1.03
N GLN A 93 -5.81 15.02 1.13
CA GLN A 93 -6.74 14.34 0.24
C GLN A 93 -6.59 14.80 -1.19
N GLU A 94 -6.41 16.11 -1.40
CA GLU A 94 -6.18 16.68 -2.73
C GLU A 94 -4.96 16.05 -3.39
N ALA A 95 -3.81 16.02 -2.70
CA ALA A 95 -2.60 15.44 -3.28
C ALA A 95 -2.71 13.93 -3.52
N VAL A 96 -3.35 13.19 -2.60
CA VAL A 96 -3.59 11.76 -2.82
C VAL A 96 -4.41 11.56 -4.09
N TRP A 97 -5.49 12.32 -4.29
CA TRP A 97 -6.29 12.22 -5.51
C TRP A 97 -5.54 12.66 -6.77
N THR A 98 -4.69 13.68 -6.68
CA THR A 98 -3.90 14.18 -7.82
C THR A 98 -2.84 13.18 -8.28
N TYR A 99 -2.07 12.61 -7.36
CA TYR A 99 -0.86 11.85 -7.71
C TYR A 99 -1.07 10.33 -7.78
N ARG A 100 -2.11 9.80 -7.13
CA ARG A 100 -2.32 8.35 -6.99
C ARG A 100 -2.33 7.60 -8.31
N ASN A 101 -3.01 8.10 -9.34
CA ASN A 101 -3.07 7.43 -10.65
C ASN A 101 -1.68 7.29 -11.29
N SER A 102 -0.93 8.39 -11.33
CA SER A 102 0.41 8.40 -11.92
C SER A 102 1.36 7.46 -11.17
N LEU A 103 1.25 7.39 -9.85
CA LEU A 103 2.04 6.45 -9.05
C LEU A 103 1.59 4.99 -9.27
N LEU A 104 0.29 4.70 -9.24
CA LEU A 104 -0.23 3.34 -9.48
C LEU A 104 0.23 2.79 -10.84
N ARG A 105 0.20 3.60 -11.90
CA ARG A 105 0.67 3.20 -13.23
C ARG A 105 2.16 2.89 -13.24
N LYS A 106 2.98 3.79 -12.72
CA LYS A 106 4.44 3.59 -12.65
C LYS A 106 4.81 2.36 -11.81
N LEU A 107 4.15 2.18 -10.68
CA LEU A 107 4.41 1.05 -9.78
C LEU A 107 3.79 -0.27 -10.26
N ALA A 108 2.92 -0.24 -11.28
CA ALA A 108 2.45 -1.46 -11.90
C ALA A 108 3.56 -2.15 -12.72
N GLU A 109 4.53 -1.38 -13.21
CA GLU A 109 5.56 -1.80 -14.17
C GLU A 109 6.93 -2.09 -13.54
N ILE A 110 7.11 -1.83 -12.25
CA ILE A 110 8.39 -2.09 -11.58
C ILE A 110 8.63 -3.59 -11.36
N ASP A 111 9.90 -3.98 -11.43
CA ASP A 111 10.36 -5.33 -11.14
C ASP A 111 10.37 -5.62 -9.62
N ASP A 112 10.59 -6.89 -9.28
CA ASP A 112 10.56 -7.38 -7.90
C ASP A 112 11.63 -6.72 -7.03
N ASP A 113 12.83 -6.53 -7.56
CA ASP A 113 13.97 -5.93 -6.86
C ASP A 113 13.69 -4.46 -6.54
N SER A 114 13.16 -3.73 -7.52
CA SER A 114 12.68 -2.35 -7.38
C SER A 114 11.52 -2.22 -6.40
N PHE A 115 10.60 -3.18 -6.36
CA PHE A 115 9.47 -3.20 -5.42
C PHE A 115 9.93 -3.39 -3.97
N GLU A 116 10.87 -4.30 -3.73
CA GLU A 116 11.50 -4.47 -2.40
C GLU A 116 12.22 -3.20 -1.94
N ALA A 117 12.97 -2.56 -2.85
CA ALA A 117 13.67 -1.31 -2.58
C ALA A 117 12.69 -0.17 -2.24
N LEU A 118 11.57 -0.09 -2.95
CA LEU A 118 10.51 0.88 -2.67
C LEU A 118 9.92 0.71 -1.27
N CYS A 119 9.68 -0.53 -0.84
CA CYS A 119 9.17 -0.80 0.50
C CYS A 119 10.17 -0.38 1.59
N CYS A 120 11.46 -0.61 1.38
CA CYS A 120 12.50 -0.10 2.28
C CYS A 120 12.50 1.45 2.33
N TYR A 121 12.44 2.09 1.17
CA TYR A 121 12.35 3.55 1.06
C TYR A 121 11.12 4.14 1.74
N ALA A 122 9.98 3.45 1.71
CA ALA A 122 8.77 3.86 2.43
C ALA A 122 9.02 4.03 3.94
N ILE A 123 9.80 3.14 4.56
CA ILE A 123 10.15 3.27 5.99
C ILE A 123 11.12 4.45 6.21
N GLU A 124 12.10 4.63 5.34
CA GLU A 124 13.03 5.76 5.45
C GLU A 124 12.32 7.10 5.31
N SER A 125 11.28 7.15 4.49
CA SER A 125 10.48 8.34 4.24
C SER A 125 9.69 8.79 5.46
N ILE A 126 9.30 7.87 6.34
CA ILE A 126 8.66 8.18 7.63
C ILE A 126 9.67 8.35 8.78
N GLY A 127 10.96 8.49 8.45
CA GLY A 127 12.02 8.76 9.43
C GLY A 127 12.67 7.52 10.02
N GLY A 128 12.42 6.34 9.47
CA GLY A 128 13.11 5.11 9.84
C GLY A 128 14.49 4.96 9.20
N ILE A 129 15.16 3.87 9.55
CA ILE A 129 16.37 3.35 8.90
C ILE A 129 15.99 2.00 8.31
N SER A 130 16.33 1.74 7.05
CA SER A 130 16.01 0.49 6.37
C SER A 130 17.25 -0.16 5.77
N PHE A 131 17.16 -1.46 5.51
CA PHE A 131 18.15 -2.25 4.81
C PHE A 131 17.44 -3.34 4.02
N LYS A 132 17.63 -3.31 2.71
CA LYS A 132 17.16 -4.35 1.81
C LYS A 132 18.16 -5.51 1.79
N THR A 133 17.66 -6.74 1.88
CA THR A 133 18.48 -7.97 1.80
C THR A 133 18.81 -8.32 0.34
N LYS A 134 19.67 -9.31 0.11
CA LYS A 134 20.03 -9.78 -1.23
C LYS A 134 19.12 -10.93 -1.65
N SER A 135 18.74 -10.94 -2.92
CA SER A 135 17.65 -11.77 -3.47
C SER A 135 17.88 -13.29 -3.49
N LYS A 136 19.01 -13.84 -2.99
CA LYS A 136 19.38 -15.26 -3.23
C LYS A 136 19.73 -16.13 -2.02
N SER A 137 19.70 -15.63 -0.78
CA SER A 137 20.08 -16.47 0.37
C SER A 137 19.34 -16.21 1.68
N ASP A 138 18.49 -15.20 1.79
CA ASP A 138 18.41 -14.47 3.06
C ASP A 138 17.29 -14.92 4.03
N GLY A 139 17.03 -16.24 4.09
CA GLY A 139 16.15 -16.84 5.10
C GLY A 139 14.66 -16.46 5.00
N GLY A 140 14.24 -15.86 3.87
CA GLY A 140 12.88 -15.37 3.67
C GLY A 140 12.64 -13.95 4.20
N VAL A 141 13.69 -13.16 4.44
CA VAL A 141 13.57 -11.75 4.78
C VAL A 141 13.98 -10.92 3.57
N ASP A 142 13.13 -9.99 3.14
CA ASP A 142 13.42 -9.06 2.02
C ASP A 142 13.95 -7.71 2.54
N GLY A 143 13.74 -7.40 3.83
CA GLY A 143 14.31 -6.20 4.44
C GLY A 143 14.28 -6.18 5.96
N TYR A 144 15.15 -5.36 6.55
CA TYR A 144 15.17 -5.03 7.97
C TYR A 144 15.00 -3.53 8.12
N ALA A 145 14.23 -3.09 9.12
CA ALA A 145 14.11 -1.68 9.40
C ALA A 145 13.98 -1.36 10.89
N LEU A 146 14.33 -0.13 11.25
CA LEU A 146 14.08 0.45 12.56
C LEU A 146 13.22 1.69 12.39
N LEU A 147 12.13 1.76 13.15
CA LEU A 147 11.37 2.98 13.32
C LEU A 147 11.51 3.45 14.77
N SER A 148 12.21 4.56 14.98
CA SER A 148 12.46 5.10 16.31
C SER A 148 11.23 5.83 16.84
N ASN A 149 10.73 5.41 18.01
CA ASN A 149 9.78 6.23 18.74
C ASN A 149 10.53 7.40 19.39
N GLN A 150 10.05 8.63 19.16
CA GLN A 150 10.62 9.84 19.76
C GLN A 150 10.13 10.08 21.20
N ILE A 151 9.21 9.25 21.69
CA ILE A 151 8.60 9.44 23.01
C ILE A 151 9.43 8.72 24.08
N ASP A 152 10.12 9.52 24.88
CA ASP A 152 10.72 9.05 26.12
C ASP A 152 9.62 8.61 27.10
N ASN A 153 9.66 7.35 27.51
CA ASN A 153 8.74 6.83 28.51
C ASN A 153 9.39 5.70 29.32
N HIS A 154 8.96 5.56 30.57
CA HIS A 154 9.49 4.56 31.51
C HIS A 154 8.86 3.17 31.29
N ILE A 155 7.68 3.08 30.66
CA ILE A 155 6.95 1.82 30.41
C ILE A 155 7.79 0.86 29.57
N PHE A 156 8.52 1.40 28.59
CA PHE A 156 9.36 0.59 27.72
C PHE A 156 10.87 0.67 28.10
N GLY A 157 11.23 1.43 29.12
CA GLY A 157 12.47 1.24 29.88
C GLY A 157 13.75 1.94 29.42
N GLN A 158 13.79 2.72 28.32
CA GLN A 158 14.96 3.55 27.94
C GLN A 158 14.55 4.76 27.08
N LYS A 159 15.44 5.78 27.00
CA LYS A 159 15.36 6.83 25.97
C LYS A 159 15.39 6.17 24.59
N LYS A 160 14.37 6.45 23.77
CA LYS A 160 14.23 6.03 22.35
C LYS A 160 14.26 4.51 22.13
N ILE A 161 13.09 3.92 22.01
CA ILE A 161 12.95 2.50 21.64
C ILE A 161 12.61 2.39 20.17
N ASN A 162 13.28 1.45 19.51
CA ASN A 162 13.07 1.20 18.10
C ASN A 162 12.05 0.09 17.93
N LEU A 163 11.04 0.32 17.11
CA LEU A 163 10.26 -0.76 16.54
C LEU A 163 11.13 -1.44 15.48
N LYS A 164 11.48 -2.70 15.72
CA LYS A 164 12.30 -3.51 14.82
C LYS A 164 11.38 -4.20 13.82
N ILE A 165 11.51 -3.90 12.55
CA ILE A 165 10.64 -4.40 11.48
C ILE A 165 11.41 -5.42 10.63
N VAL A 166 10.83 -6.62 10.49
CA VAL A 166 11.26 -7.63 9.53
C VAL A 166 10.31 -7.58 8.35
N GLY A 167 10.83 -7.36 7.15
CA GLY A 167 10.08 -7.14 5.92
C GLY A 167 10.03 -8.37 5.01
N GLN A 168 8.88 -8.61 4.40
CA GLN A 168 8.72 -9.45 3.22
C GLN A 168 7.88 -8.68 2.20
N PHE A 169 8.38 -8.52 0.98
CA PHE A 169 7.78 -7.68 -0.05
C PHE A 169 7.59 -8.50 -1.33
N LYS A 170 6.33 -8.60 -1.79
CA LYS A 170 5.96 -9.43 -2.94
C LYS A 170 5.22 -8.63 -4.00
N ASN A 171 5.84 -8.53 -5.18
CA ASN A 171 5.31 -7.86 -6.36
C ASN A 171 4.38 -8.79 -7.17
N TYR A 172 3.47 -9.48 -6.49
CA TYR A 172 2.58 -10.43 -7.16
C TYR A 172 1.39 -9.73 -7.80
N ASN A 173 1.01 -10.22 -8.98
CA ASN A 173 -0.24 -9.87 -9.66
C ASN A 173 -1.45 -10.69 -9.16
N HIS A 174 -1.27 -11.44 -8.08
CA HIS A 174 -2.30 -12.22 -7.41
C HIS A 174 -2.18 -12.03 -5.90
N LYS A 175 -3.28 -12.30 -5.18
CA LYS A 175 -3.30 -12.18 -3.73
C LYS A 175 -2.40 -13.23 -3.08
N GLU A 176 -1.66 -12.80 -2.07
CA GLU A 176 -0.84 -13.70 -1.26
C GLU A 176 -1.70 -14.74 -0.54
N VAL A 177 -1.21 -15.97 -0.52
CA VAL A 177 -1.91 -17.14 0.03
C VAL A 177 -1.47 -17.45 1.46
N VAL A 178 -2.35 -18.11 2.21
CA VAL A 178 -2.11 -18.43 3.63
C VAL A 178 -0.81 -19.20 3.86
N THR A 179 -0.49 -20.19 3.03
CA THR A 179 0.71 -21.03 3.21
C THR A 179 2.02 -20.24 3.09
N LYS A 180 2.06 -19.24 2.21
CA LYS A 180 3.20 -18.33 2.06
C LYS A 180 3.30 -17.36 3.23
N PHE A 181 2.15 -16.93 3.76
CA PHE A 181 2.10 -16.12 4.97
C PHE A 181 2.60 -16.88 6.21
N GLU A 182 2.21 -18.15 6.36
CA GLU A 182 2.69 -19.03 7.43
C GLU A 182 4.20 -19.25 7.40
N SER A 183 4.78 -19.35 6.20
CA SER A 183 6.24 -19.38 6.04
C SER A 183 6.90 -18.13 6.61
N PHE A 184 6.30 -16.95 6.41
CA PHE A 184 6.85 -15.69 6.94
C PHE A 184 6.73 -15.59 8.47
N ILE A 185 5.66 -16.14 9.06
CA ILE A 185 5.54 -16.26 10.53
C ILE A 185 6.74 -17.04 11.10
N GLN A 186 7.13 -18.15 10.44
CA GLN A 186 8.31 -18.91 10.86
C GLN A 186 9.60 -18.12 10.69
N THR A 187 9.75 -17.36 9.61
CA THR A 187 10.89 -16.46 9.43
C THR A 187 11.00 -15.44 10.55
N ILE A 188 9.91 -14.82 10.98
CA ILE A 188 9.93 -13.88 12.13
C ILE A 188 10.37 -14.59 13.40
N ASN A 189 9.90 -15.81 13.66
CA ASN A 189 10.33 -16.58 14.82
C ASN A 189 11.85 -16.87 14.74
N ASN A 190 12.36 -17.24 13.57
CA ASN A 190 13.80 -17.44 13.36
C ASN A 190 14.61 -16.17 13.65
N VAL A 191 14.09 -15.00 13.29
CA VAL A 191 14.71 -13.70 13.62
C VAL A 191 14.66 -13.40 15.12
N ARG A 192 13.52 -13.65 15.77
CA ARG A 192 13.34 -13.44 17.22
C ARG A 192 14.28 -14.31 18.04
N TYR A 193 14.48 -15.55 17.63
CA TYR A 193 15.34 -16.53 18.31
C TYR A 193 16.77 -16.59 17.76
N MET A 194 17.14 -15.67 16.86
CA MET A 194 18.51 -15.54 16.35
C MET A 194 19.09 -16.86 15.84
N SER A 195 18.32 -17.56 14.98
CA SER A 195 18.79 -18.79 14.35
C SER A 195 20.10 -18.56 13.60
N GLU A 196 20.91 -19.61 13.47
CA GLU A 196 22.28 -19.51 12.95
C GLU A 196 22.35 -18.84 11.57
N ARG A 197 21.43 -19.20 10.66
CA ARG A 197 21.30 -18.59 9.34
C ARG A 197 20.99 -17.09 9.39
N ILE A 198 20.04 -16.68 10.24
CA ILE A 198 19.64 -15.27 10.34
C ILE A 198 20.77 -14.43 10.95
N ARG A 199 21.56 -15.00 11.88
CA ARG A 199 22.62 -14.28 12.58
C ARG A 199 23.72 -13.76 11.63
N SER A 200 24.03 -14.50 10.57
CA SER A 200 25.04 -14.09 9.58
C SER A 200 24.54 -13.00 8.62
N GLU A 201 23.23 -12.90 8.42
CA GLU A 201 22.62 -12.03 7.40
C GLU A 201 22.02 -10.75 8.01
N MET A 202 21.73 -10.77 9.32
CA MET A 202 21.12 -9.64 10.01
C MET A 202 22.08 -8.45 10.10
N PRO A 203 21.66 -7.25 9.69
CA PRO A 203 22.51 -6.08 9.75
C PRO A 203 22.74 -5.63 11.20
N SER A 204 23.95 -5.10 11.47
CA SER A 204 24.39 -4.74 12.83
C SER A 204 23.53 -3.69 13.51
N PHE A 205 22.99 -2.72 12.76
CA PHE A 205 22.08 -1.71 13.30
C PHE A 205 20.80 -2.35 13.85
N PHE A 206 20.30 -3.39 13.19
CA PHE A 206 19.09 -4.08 13.61
C PHE A 206 19.38 -5.01 14.78
N SER A 207 20.49 -5.77 14.77
CA SER A 207 20.84 -6.69 15.86
C SER A 207 21.14 -5.96 17.16
N SER A 208 21.83 -4.82 17.10
CA SER A 208 22.17 -3.99 18.28
C SER A 208 21.00 -3.16 18.82
N ALA A 209 19.98 -2.90 18.01
CA ALA A 209 18.83 -2.12 18.45
C ALA A 209 17.96 -2.89 19.45
N LYS A 210 17.50 -2.14 20.46
CA LYS A 210 16.51 -2.59 21.43
C LYS A 210 15.10 -2.26 20.97
N GLY A 211 14.18 -3.15 21.33
CA GLY A 211 12.75 -2.98 21.13
C GLY A 211 12.10 -4.21 20.51
N PRO A 212 10.76 -4.18 20.38
CA PRO A 212 9.99 -5.32 19.89
C PRO A 212 10.23 -5.55 18.39
N ILE A 213 10.18 -6.84 18.00
CA ILE A 213 10.24 -7.28 16.60
C ILE A 213 8.82 -7.53 16.07
N VAL A 214 8.45 -6.78 15.03
CA VAL A 214 7.20 -6.95 14.27
C VAL A 214 7.51 -7.35 12.84
N GLY A 215 6.56 -8.05 12.21
CA GLY A 215 6.60 -8.31 10.78
C GLY A 215 5.96 -7.18 10.00
N TRP A 216 6.44 -6.95 8.79
CA TRP A 216 5.75 -6.15 7.79
C TRP A 216 5.74 -6.90 6.45
N TYR A 217 4.56 -7.36 6.05
CA TYR A 217 4.38 -8.09 4.79
C TYR A 217 3.66 -7.16 3.81
N VAL A 218 4.34 -6.80 2.72
CA VAL A 218 3.75 -6.04 1.62
C VAL A 218 3.48 -6.98 0.45
N CYS A 219 2.25 -7.00 -0.06
CA CYS A 219 1.92 -7.71 -1.30
C CYS A 219 1.17 -6.79 -2.26
N LYS A 220 1.69 -6.58 -3.47
CA LYS A 220 1.14 -5.64 -4.46
C LYS A 220 -0.36 -5.81 -4.68
N SER A 221 -0.83 -7.04 -4.87
CA SER A 221 -2.26 -7.35 -5.09
C SER A 221 -3.04 -7.63 -3.79
N GLY A 222 -2.41 -7.46 -2.63
CA GLY A 222 -2.99 -7.71 -1.31
C GLY A 222 -3.04 -9.19 -0.94
N PHE A 223 -3.92 -9.52 0.01
CA PHE A 223 -3.93 -10.83 0.68
C PHE A 223 -5.30 -11.52 0.60
N GLN A 224 -5.32 -12.85 0.76
CA GLN A 224 -6.53 -13.61 1.04
C GLN A 224 -7.13 -13.22 2.40
N VAL A 225 -8.45 -13.38 2.56
CA VAL A 225 -9.18 -12.89 3.75
C VAL A 225 -8.63 -13.49 5.06
N GLN A 226 -8.26 -14.76 5.04
CA GLN A 226 -7.76 -15.48 6.21
C GLN A 226 -6.41 -14.94 6.72
N VAL A 227 -5.61 -14.33 5.85
CA VAL A 227 -4.30 -13.76 6.23
C VAL A 227 -4.47 -12.56 7.17
N TYR A 228 -5.55 -11.78 7.01
CA TYR A 228 -5.77 -10.59 7.83
C TYR A 228 -5.93 -10.90 9.32
N ASP A 229 -6.56 -12.03 9.64
CA ASP A 229 -6.76 -12.44 11.04
C ASP A 229 -5.47 -13.02 11.63
N GLN A 230 -4.75 -13.86 10.87
CA GLN A 230 -3.44 -14.37 11.29
C GLN A 230 -2.43 -13.24 11.52
N ALA A 231 -2.40 -12.24 10.64
CA ALA A 231 -1.48 -11.10 10.77
C ALA A 231 -1.63 -10.37 12.10
N LYS A 232 -2.88 -10.13 12.54
CA LYS A 232 -3.18 -9.51 13.84
C LYS A 232 -2.64 -10.35 15.01
N TRP A 233 -2.83 -11.67 14.97
CA TRP A 233 -2.41 -12.56 16.06
C TRP A 233 -0.89 -12.71 16.18
N HIS A 234 -0.16 -12.55 15.07
CA HIS A 234 1.29 -12.74 15.04
C HIS A 234 2.10 -11.42 15.14
N GLY A 235 1.42 -10.27 15.25
CA GLY A 235 2.08 -8.97 15.28
C GLY A 235 2.75 -8.63 13.94
N ILE A 236 2.04 -8.93 12.85
CA ILE A 236 2.45 -8.67 11.47
C ILE A 236 1.55 -7.58 10.90
N ILE A 237 2.17 -6.51 10.42
CA ILE A 237 1.51 -5.47 9.66
C ILE A 237 1.44 -5.95 8.21
N ILE A 238 0.28 -5.85 7.59
CA ILE A 238 0.09 -6.17 6.17
C ILE A 238 -0.23 -4.91 5.39
N SER A 239 0.33 -4.80 4.19
CA SER A 239 0.10 -3.65 3.31
C SER A 239 0.02 -4.07 1.85
N ASP A 240 -0.75 -3.33 1.07
CA ASP A 240 -0.85 -3.49 -0.38
C ASP A 240 -0.29 -2.26 -1.11
N LEU A 241 -0.33 -2.30 -2.44
CA LEU A 241 0.17 -1.20 -3.26
C LEU A 241 -0.56 0.12 -2.99
N ILE A 242 -1.83 0.10 -2.59
CA ILE A 242 -2.60 1.31 -2.27
C ILE A 242 -2.03 1.97 -1.02
N ASP A 243 -1.68 1.19 0.00
CA ASP A 243 -1.05 1.71 1.22
C ASP A 243 0.30 2.38 0.92
N ILE A 244 1.13 1.76 0.08
CA ILE A 244 2.42 2.34 -0.35
C ILE A 244 2.21 3.63 -1.14
N VAL A 245 1.30 3.64 -2.11
CA VAL A 245 1.00 4.84 -2.91
C VAL A 245 0.47 5.97 -2.04
N GLU A 246 -0.41 5.67 -1.09
CA GLU A 246 -0.94 6.68 -0.19
C GLU A 246 0.16 7.30 0.68
N LEU A 247 1.06 6.48 1.21
CA LEU A 247 2.21 6.97 1.95
C LEU A 247 3.06 7.92 1.09
N LEU A 248 3.39 7.52 -0.14
CA LEU A 248 4.17 8.34 -1.07
C LEU A 248 3.48 9.66 -1.41
N CYS A 249 2.17 9.66 -1.64
CA CYS A 249 1.39 10.88 -1.84
C CYS A 249 1.48 11.81 -0.62
N ASN A 250 1.38 11.26 0.59
CA ASN A 250 1.44 12.06 1.83
C ASN A 250 2.81 12.71 2.04
N ILE A 251 3.89 12.04 1.63
CA ILE A 251 5.26 12.57 1.70
C ILE A 251 5.43 13.79 0.78
N VAL A 252 4.72 13.85 -0.36
CA VAL A 252 4.73 15.02 -1.26
C VAL A 252 4.10 16.25 -0.60
N VAL A 253 3.04 16.06 0.21
CA VAL A 253 2.32 17.17 0.88
C VAL A 253 3.04 17.67 2.11
N TYR A 254 3.60 16.76 2.89
CA TYR A 254 4.33 17.07 4.11
C TYR A 254 5.79 16.69 3.91
N PRO A 255 6.62 17.57 3.32
CA PRO A 255 8.06 17.35 3.34
C PRO A 255 8.50 17.40 4.81
N PHE A 256 8.70 16.22 5.40
CA PHE A 256 9.22 16.06 6.75
C PHE A 256 10.67 16.59 6.79
N GLY A 257 10.83 17.90 6.99
CA GLY A 257 12.10 18.58 7.25
C GLY A 257 13.04 18.76 6.05
N ASP A 258 13.85 19.83 6.15
CA ASP A 258 14.72 20.41 5.11
C ASP A 258 15.78 19.45 4.51
N ARG A 259 16.03 18.28 5.12
CA ARG A 259 17.01 17.30 4.62
C ARG A 259 16.45 16.29 3.61
N LYS A 260 15.13 16.23 3.37
CA LYS A 260 14.51 15.20 2.51
C LYS A 260 13.68 15.75 1.34
N THR A 261 13.43 17.05 1.27
CA THR A 261 12.79 17.72 0.10
C THR A 261 13.67 17.69 -1.16
N LYS A 262 15.00 17.81 -0.99
CA LYS A 262 15.98 17.57 -2.06
C LYS A 262 15.97 16.12 -2.56
N LEU A 263 15.61 15.17 -1.70
CA LEU A 263 15.51 13.76 -2.07
C LEU A 263 14.17 13.41 -2.73
N LEU A 264 13.06 14.09 -2.43
CA LEU A 264 11.80 13.97 -3.20
C LEU A 264 12.00 14.41 -4.65
N LEU A 265 12.67 15.54 -4.87
CA LEU A 265 13.11 15.96 -6.21
C LEU A 265 14.14 15.00 -6.80
N ASN A 266 15.00 14.37 -5.98
CA ASN A 266 15.90 13.31 -6.43
C ASN A 266 15.25 11.94 -6.59
N VAL A 267 14.10 11.64 -6.02
CA VAL A 267 13.33 10.41 -6.23
C VAL A 267 12.44 10.63 -7.42
N PHE A 268 11.91 11.82 -7.66
CA PHE A 268 11.31 12.16 -8.96
C PHE A 268 12.36 12.27 -10.07
N SER A 269 13.59 12.74 -9.81
CA SER A 269 14.68 12.79 -10.80
C SER A 269 15.44 11.45 -10.95
N SER A 270 15.54 10.63 -9.89
CA SER A 270 16.01 9.23 -9.97
C SER A 270 14.93 8.30 -10.53
N LEU A 271 13.65 8.54 -10.25
CA LEU A 271 12.55 7.95 -11.03
C LEU A 271 12.68 8.42 -12.47
N LYS A 272 13.01 9.68 -12.76
CA LYS A 272 13.31 10.13 -14.14
C LYS A 272 14.55 9.45 -14.73
N ALA A 273 15.57 9.14 -13.95
CA ALA A 273 16.79 8.45 -14.41
C ALA A 273 16.56 6.93 -14.62
N ILE A 274 15.66 6.33 -13.85
CA ILE A 274 15.14 4.96 -14.03
C ILE A 274 14.15 4.93 -15.21
N LEU A 275 13.36 5.99 -15.41
CA LEU A 275 12.32 6.10 -16.46
C LEU A 275 12.85 6.62 -17.81
N ASN A 276 14.07 7.17 -17.89
CA ASN A 276 14.67 7.68 -19.14
C ASN A 276 15.88 6.86 -19.64
N ASN A 277 16.23 5.73 -18.99
CA ASN A 277 17.26 4.80 -19.46
C ASN A 277 16.68 3.40 -19.76
N CYS A 278 15.41 3.35 -20.16
CA CYS A 278 14.80 2.25 -20.90
C CYS A 278 14.17 2.84 -22.17
#